data_AF-A0A939V409-F1
#
_entry.id   AF-A0A939V409-F1
#
_cell.length_a   1.000
_cell.length_b   1.000
_cell.length_c   1.000
_cell.angle_alpha   90.00
_cell.angle_beta   90.00
_cell.angle_gamma   90.00
#
_symmetry.space_group_name_H-M   'P 1'
#
loop_
_entity.id
_entity.type
_entity.pdbx_description
1 polymer ?
#
loop_
_entity_poly.entity_id
_entity_poly.type
_entity_poly.pdbx_seq_one_letter_code
_entity_poly.pdbx_strand_id
1 'polypeptide(L)'
;MTVKGKRFVVLLANAVIPLTVGLMIYLTAGGRTYVADLFSNIGIMFPRIQYPQLIRNHACDFLWAYSLLSMLMLVMGKEEIKRNIKIILATVFFSIVLESIQIVPMIPGTFDLLDVLTELIAIMLAVLITHVIIGRFRYEN
;
A
#
# COMPACT_ATOMS: atom_id res chain seq x y z
N MET A 1 -25.90 10.49 -1.40
CA MET A 1 -24.46 10.74 -1.68
C MET A 1 -24.22 10.52 -3.16
N THR A 2 -23.60 11.46 -3.87
CA THR A 2 -23.33 11.34 -5.32
C THR A 2 -22.35 10.18 -5.61
N VAL A 3 -22.34 9.64 -6.83
CA VAL A 3 -21.38 8.61 -7.28
C VAL A 3 -19.93 9.02 -6.98
N LYS A 4 -19.60 10.30 -7.22
CA LYS A 4 -18.29 10.88 -6.91
C LYS A 4 -17.96 10.83 -5.41
N GLY A 5 -18.94 11.15 -4.55
CA GLY A 5 -18.79 11.05 -3.10
C GLY A 5 -18.56 9.62 -2.65
N LYS A 6 -19.35 8.65 -3.14
CA LYS A 6 -19.18 7.22 -2.84
C LYS A 6 -17.79 6.72 -3.25
N ARG A 7 -17.34 7.08 -4.45
CA ARG A 7 -16.00 6.76 -4.94
C ARG A 7 -14.89 7.33 -4.06
N PHE A 8 -15.00 8.60 -3.66
CA PHE A 8 -14.02 9.25 -2.80
C PHE A 8 -13.85 8.49 -1.47
N VAL A 9 -14.96 8.19 -0.78
CA VAL A 9 -14.92 7.50 0.52
C VAL A 9 -14.30 6.11 0.40
N VAL A 10 -14.65 5.35 -0.65
CA VAL A 10 -14.10 4.01 -0.87
C VAL A 10 -12.60 4.07 -1.12
N LEU A 11 -12.14 4.94 -2.02
CA LEU A 11 -10.71 5.05 -2.33
C LEU A 11 -9.90 5.56 -1.12
N LEU A 12 -10.45 6.52 -0.36
CA LEU A 12 -9.81 7.00 0.87
C LEU A 12 -9.70 5.89 1.92
N ALA A 13 -10.76 5.11 2.14
CA ALA A 13 -10.73 3.98 3.07
C ALA A 13 -9.70 2.93 2.64
N ASN A 14 -9.64 2.61 1.35
CA ASN A 14 -8.67 1.66 0.77
C ASN A 14 -7.23 2.19 0.76
N ALA A 15 -7.01 3.49 0.91
CA ALA A 15 -5.69 4.06 1.10
C ALA A 15 -5.29 4.11 2.58
N VAL A 16 -6.16 4.63 3.45
CA VAL A 16 -5.81 4.93 4.84
C VAL A 16 -5.79 3.69 5.72
N ILE A 17 -6.77 2.78 5.58
CA ILE A 17 -6.87 1.60 6.44
C ILE A 17 -5.65 0.68 6.24
N PRO A 18 -5.28 0.26 5.01
CA PRO A 18 -4.17 -0.65 4.83
C PRO A 18 -2.83 0.01 5.19
N LEU A 19 -2.66 1.31 4.91
CA LEU A 19 -1.47 2.07 5.30
C LEU A 19 -1.27 2.10 6.81
N THR A 20 -2.34 2.37 7.58
CA THR A 20 -2.28 2.40 9.04
C THR A 20 -2.06 1.00 9.63
N VAL A 21 -2.69 -0.04 9.07
CA VAL A 21 -2.45 -1.42 9.50
C VAL A 21 -1.00 -1.83 9.22
N GLY A 22 -0.47 -1.53 8.03
CA GLY A 22 0.92 -1.81 7.67
C GLY A 22 1.90 -1.09 8.59
N LEU A 23 1.64 0.19 8.90
CA LEU A 23 2.42 0.94 9.88
C LEU A 23 2.42 0.28 11.27
N MET A 24 1.26 -0.19 11.74
CA MET A 24 1.17 -0.86 13.04
C MET A 24 1.95 -2.18 13.08
N ILE A 25 1.86 -2.99 12.01
CA ILE A 25 2.68 -4.21 11.87
C ILE A 25 4.17 -3.83 11.90
N TYR A 26 4.57 -2.83 11.10
CA TYR A 26 5.95 -2.38 11.00
C TYR A 26 6.54 -1.92 12.35
N LEU A 27 5.76 -1.15 13.13
CA LEU A 27 6.18 -0.65 14.43
C LEU A 27 6.24 -1.72 15.51
N THR A 28 5.41 -2.76 15.42
CA THR A 28 5.34 -3.82 16.44
C THR A 28 6.13 -5.07 16.09
N ALA A 29 6.60 -5.24 14.84
CA ALA A 29 7.40 -6.39 14.39
C ALA A 29 8.80 -6.50 15.05
N GLY A 30 9.21 -5.48 15.82
CA GLY A 30 10.34 -5.57 16.75
C GLY A 30 11.73 -5.33 16.15
N GLY A 31 11.82 -4.81 14.92
CA GLY A 31 13.07 -4.32 14.33
C GLY A 31 13.41 -2.88 14.78
N ARG A 32 14.70 -2.53 14.80
CA ARG A 32 15.11 -1.11 14.84
C ARG A 32 14.97 -0.53 13.45
N THR A 33 13.93 0.27 13.26
CA THR A 33 13.65 0.95 11.99
C THR A 33 13.68 2.45 12.24
N TYR A 34 14.04 3.23 11.22
CA TYR A 34 14.07 4.69 11.34
C TYR A 34 12.73 5.28 11.82
N VAL A 35 11.62 4.67 11.40
CA VAL A 35 10.27 5.08 11.84
C VAL A 35 10.07 4.77 13.32
N ALA A 36 10.42 3.56 13.78
CA ALA A 36 10.34 3.22 15.20
C ALA A 36 11.23 4.13 16.06
N ASP A 37 12.44 4.46 15.58
CA ASP A 37 13.35 5.39 16.26
C ASP A 37 12.73 6.80 16.36
N LEU A 38 12.10 7.29 15.30
CA LEU A 38 11.38 8.58 15.31
C LEU A 38 10.27 8.62 16.36
N PHE A 39 9.48 7.54 16.50
CA PHE A 39 8.47 7.45 17.56
C PHE A 39 9.08 7.32 18.96
N SER A 40 10.20 6.61 19.09
CA SER A 40 10.89 6.49 20.38
C SER A 40 11.45 7.83 20.86
N ASN A 41 11.91 8.69 19.93
CA ASN A 41 12.42 10.03 20.24
C ASN A 41 11.35 10.98 20.80
N ILE A 42 10.07 10.73 20.49
CA ILE A 42 8.93 11.46 21.06
C ILE A 42 8.30 10.75 22.27
N GLY A 43 8.95 9.71 22.80
CA GLY A 43 8.54 9.00 24.01
C GLY A 43 7.48 7.92 23.79
N ILE A 44 7.19 7.52 22.55
CA ILE A 44 6.22 6.47 22.24
C ILE A 44 6.96 5.15 22.06
N MET A 45 6.59 4.15 22.87
CA MET A 45 7.11 2.79 22.78
C MET A 45 6.02 1.84 22.30
N PHE A 46 6.36 1.00 21.32
CA PHE A 46 5.45 -0.02 20.80
C PHE A 46 5.80 -1.39 21.36
N PRO A 47 4.78 -2.21 21.72
CA PRO A 47 5.02 -3.58 22.14
C PRO A 47 5.57 -4.40 20.96
N ARG A 48 6.42 -5.38 21.28
CA ARG A 48 6.90 -6.33 20.27
C ARG A 48 5.91 -7.47 20.12
N ILE A 49 5.48 -7.71 18.88
CA ILE A 49 4.59 -8.79 18.49
C ILE A 49 5.37 -9.74 17.58
N GLN A 50 5.28 -11.04 17.88
CA GLN A 50 5.87 -12.07 17.03
C GLN A 50 4.89 -12.43 15.92
N TYR A 51 5.11 -11.88 14.73
CA TYR A 51 4.34 -12.22 13.54
C TYR A 51 4.88 -13.49 12.86
N PRO A 52 4.01 -14.28 12.22
CA PRO A 52 4.44 -15.29 11.25
C PRO A 52 5.39 -14.67 10.21
N GLN A 53 6.39 -15.42 9.76
CA GLN A 53 7.42 -14.92 8.82
C GLN A 53 6.82 -14.25 7.58
N LEU A 54 5.76 -14.83 7.01
CA LEU A 54 5.10 -14.27 5.84
C LEU A 54 4.56 -12.85 6.09
N ILE A 55 3.93 -12.63 7.25
CA ILE A 55 3.40 -11.32 7.63
C ILE A 55 4.54 -10.35 7.94
N ARG A 56 5.53 -10.84 8.68
CA ARG A 56 6.68 -10.03 9.10
C ARG A 56 7.45 -9.47 7.91
N ASN A 57 7.60 -10.27 6.85
CA ASN A 57 8.42 -9.91 5.70
C ASN A 57 7.61 -9.16 4.65
N HIS A 58 6.43 -9.66 4.27
CA HIS A 58 5.76 -9.20 3.04
C HIS A 58 4.49 -8.38 3.27
N ALA A 59 3.92 -8.37 4.49
CA ALA A 59 2.63 -7.71 4.71
C ALA A 59 2.73 -6.18 4.58
N CYS A 60 3.85 -5.58 4.99
CA CYS A 60 4.03 -4.13 4.87
C CYS A 60 4.04 -3.71 3.40
N ASP A 61 4.86 -4.36 2.57
CA ASP A 61 4.98 -4.02 1.15
C ASP A 61 3.68 -4.27 0.40
N PHE A 62 2.98 -5.37 0.71
CA PHE A 62 1.63 -5.62 0.22
C PHE A 62 0.69 -4.44 0.54
N LEU A 63 0.57 -4.10 1.83
CA LEU A 63 -0.41 -3.11 2.29
C LEU A 63 -0.05 -1.70 1.79
N TRP A 64 1.23 -1.38 1.68
CA TRP A 64 1.70 -0.08 1.21
C TRP A 64 1.56 0.07 -0.30
N ALA A 65 1.89 -0.95 -1.11
CA ALA A 65 1.64 -0.92 -2.54
C ALA A 65 0.13 -0.82 -2.87
N TYR A 66 -0.71 -1.57 -2.13
CA TYR A 66 -2.16 -1.45 -2.21
C TYR A 66 -2.66 -0.02 -1.91
N SER A 67 -2.14 0.56 -0.82
CA SER A 67 -2.51 1.90 -0.35
C SER A 67 -2.05 2.98 -1.33
N LEU A 68 -0.84 2.85 -1.88
CA LEU A 68 -0.26 3.77 -2.84
C LEU A 68 -1.14 3.85 -4.09
N LEU A 69 -1.53 2.71 -4.66
CA LEU A 69 -2.40 2.71 -5.83
C LEU A 69 -3.75 3.37 -5.52
N SER A 70 -4.36 2.99 -4.40
CA SER A 70 -5.66 3.55 -3.97
C SER A 70 -5.59 5.06 -3.80
N MET A 71 -4.51 5.58 -3.22
CA MET A 71 -4.27 7.01 -3.04
C MET A 71 -4.03 7.73 -4.37
N LEU A 72 -3.23 7.17 -5.26
CA LEU A 72 -3.03 7.75 -6.59
C LEU A 72 -4.32 7.75 -7.42
N MET A 73 -5.15 6.71 -7.29
CA MET A 73 -6.48 6.67 -7.91
C MET A 73 -7.46 7.67 -7.26
N LEU A 74 -7.30 8.00 -5.98
CA LEU A 74 -8.08 9.03 -5.29
C LEU A 74 -7.75 10.42 -5.83
N VAL A 75 -6.45 10.74 -5.93
CA VAL A 75 -5.97 12.09 -6.29
C VAL A 75 -6.01 12.34 -7.79
N MET A 76 -5.59 11.36 -8.59
CA MET A 76 -5.37 11.52 -10.04
C MET A 76 -6.30 10.65 -10.89
N GLY A 77 -6.95 9.66 -10.28
CA GLY A 77 -7.74 8.67 -11.02
C GLY A 77 -9.01 9.24 -11.62
N LYS A 78 -9.34 8.77 -12.81
CA LYS A 78 -10.63 9.02 -13.47
C LYS A 78 -11.58 7.84 -13.23
N GLU A 79 -12.87 8.05 -13.50
CA GLU A 79 -13.88 7.02 -13.24
C GLU A 79 -13.67 5.77 -14.10
N GLU A 80 -12.99 5.89 -15.24
CA GLU A 80 -12.70 4.78 -16.16
C GLU A 80 -11.30 4.20 -15.92
N ILE A 81 -11.24 2.89 -15.66
CA ILE A 81 -9.99 2.15 -15.43
C ILE A 81 -9.04 2.20 -16.63
N LYS A 82 -9.56 2.10 -17.86
CA LYS A 82 -8.72 2.20 -19.07
C LYS A 82 -7.94 3.51 -19.11
N ARG A 83 -8.46 4.58 -18.50
CA ARG A 83 -7.80 5.88 -18.39
C ARG A 83 -6.82 5.97 -17.21
N ASN A 84 -6.84 5.01 -16.29
CA ASN A 84 -5.95 4.92 -15.13
C ASN A 84 -4.75 4.00 -15.34
N ILE A 85 -4.58 3.41 -16.54
CA ILE A 85 -3.43 2.53 -16.85
C ILE A 85 -2.09 3.22 -16.54
N LYS A 86 -1.97 4.52 -16.83
CA LYS A 86 -0.73 5.27 -16.50
C LYS A 86 -0.43 5.30 -15.00
N ILE A 87 -1.45 5.40 -14.16
CA ILE A 87 -1.31 5.37 -12.70
C ILE A 87 -0.88 3.99 -12.23
N ILE A 88 -1.51 2.94 -12.78
CA ILE A 88 -1.16 1.55 -12.47
C ILE A 88 0.30 1.27 -12.85
N LEU A 89 0.69 1.60 -14.08
CA LEU A 89 2.07 1.41 -14.56
C LEU A 89 3.07 2.22 -13.75
N ALA A 90 2.75 3.47 -13.38
CA ALA A 90 3.61 4.28 -12.52
C ALA A 90 3.77 3.65 -11.13
N THR A 91 2.70 3.08 -10.57
CA THR A 91 2.75 2.39 -9.27
C THR A 91 3.63 1.15 -9.34
N VAL A 92 3.43 0.31 -10.37
CA VAL A 92 4.24 -0.89 -10.61
C VAL A 92 5.71 -0.52 -10.78
N PHE A 93 5.99 0.48 -11.62
CA PHE A 93 7.36 0.95 -11.84
C PHE A 93 8.00 1.45 -10.53
N PHE A 94 7.26 2.25 -9.75
CA PHE A 94 7.74 2.78 -8.48
C PHE A 94 8.06 1.66 -7.47
N SER A 95 7.17 0.68 -7.32
CA SER A 95 7.38 -0.51 -6.49
C SER A 95 8.66 -1.28 -6.87
N ILE A 96 8.82 -1.60 -8.15
CA ILE A 96 10.03 -2.28 -8.65
C ILE A 96 11.29 -1.45 -8.39
N VAL A 97 11.23 -0.13 -8.59
CA VAL A 97 12.38 0.76 -8.35
C VAL A 97 12.75 0.79 -6.88
N LEU A 98 11.79 0.94 -5.97
CA LEU A 98 12.06 0.94 -4.52
C LEU A 98 12.74 -0.35 -4.07
N GLU A 99 12.29 -1.49 -4.58
CA GLU A 99 12.87 -2.78 -4.26
C GLU A 99 14.28 -2.93 -4.88
N SER A 100 14.44 -2.54 -6.14
CA SER A 100 15.73 -2.60 -6.84
C SER A 100 16.80 -1.70 -6.20
N ILE A 101 16.40 -0.59 -5.59
CA ILE A 101 17.31 0.33 -4.90
C ILE A 101 17.99 -0.34 -3.69
N GLN A 102 17.35 -1.34 -3.07
CA GLN A 102 17.92 -2.09 -1.94
C GLN A 102 19.10 -3.00 -2.33
N ILE A 103 19.38 -3.18 -3.63
CA ILE A 103 20.60 -3.83 -4.11
C ILE A 103 21.85 -3.01 -3.73
N VAL A 104 21.69 -1.70 -3.55
CA VAL A 104 22.77 -0.80 -3.18
C VAL A 104 23.03 -0.89 -1.67
N PRO A 105 24.27 -1.17 -1.21
CA PRO A 105 24.58 -1.41 0.21
C PRO A 105 24.38 -0.19 1.13
N MET A 106 24.12 0.99 0.55
CA MET A 106 23.83 2.22 1.30
C MET A 106 22.39 2.26 1.83
N ILE A 107 21.48 1.48 1.26
CA ILE A 107 20.07 1.50 1.59
C ILE A 107 19.73 0.24 2.36
N PRO A 108 19.32 0.35 3.64
CA PRO A 108 19.01 -0.81 4.46
C PRO A 108 17.77 -1.51 3.90
N GLY A 109 17.95 -2.78 3.58
CA GLY A 109 16.94 -3.62 2.93
C GLY A 109 17.61 -4.86 2.35
N THR A 110 16.81 -5.83 1.91
CA THR A 110 17.29 -7.01 1.20
C THR A 110 16.40 -7.15 -0.01
N PHE A 111 16.98 -7.05 -1.21
CA PHE A 111 16.23 -7.32 -2.42
C PHE A 111 15.60 -8.72 -2.37
N ASP A 112 14.27 -8.80 -2.38
CA ASP A 112 13.50 -10.04 -2.45
C ASP A 112 12.52 -10.01 -3.64
N LEU A 113 12.66 -10.99 -4.52
CA LEU A 113 11.74 -11.15 -5.64
C LEU A 113 10.30 -11.42 -5.16
N LEU A 114 10.15 -12.05 -3.98
CA LEU A 114 8.84 -12.28 -3.38
C LEU A 114 8.15 -10.98 -2.99
N ASP A 115 8.89 -9.93 -2.61
CA ASP A 115 8.33 -8.61 -2.31
C ASP A 115 7.76 -7.97 -3.58
N VAL A 116 8.53 -7.97 -4.68
CA VAL A 116 8.03 -7.51 -5.99
C VAL A 116 6.75 -8.25 -6.38
N LEU A 117 6.72 -9.58 -6.27
CA LEU A 117 5.52 -10.37 -6.59
C LEU A 117 4.34 -10.00 -5.68
N THR A 118 4.60 -9.80 -4.40
CA THR A 118 3.58 -9.45 -3.41
C THR A 118 2.99 -8.06 -3.70
N GLU A 119 3.82 -7.08 -4.03
CA GLU A 119 3.38 -5.75 -4.44
C GLU A 119 2.55 -5.78 -5.73
N LEU A 120 2.94 -6.59 -6.72
CA LEU A 120 2.16 -6.76 -7.94
C LEU A 120 0.77 -7.36 -7.65
N ILE A 121 0.70 -8.35 -6.77
CA ILE A 121 -0.59 -8.93 -6.31
C ILE A 121 -1.42 -7.86 -5.61
N ALA A 122 -0.81 -7.05 -4.74
CA ALA A 122 -1.48 -5.97 -4.03
C ALA A 122 -2.08 -4.94 -5.00
N ILE A 123 -1.31 -4.51 -6.00
CA ILE A 123 -1.75 -3.58 -7.05
C ILE A 123 -2.92 -4.18 -7.83
N MET A 124 -2.85 -5.45 -8.24
CA MET A 124 -3.94 -6.12 -8.94
C MET A 124 -5.23 -6.17 -8.11
N LEU A 125 -5.11 -6.46 -6.81
CA LEU A 125 -6.26 -6.49 -5.90
C LEU A 125 -6.87 -5.10 -5.69
N ALA A 126 -6.05 -4.05 -5.56
CA ALA A 126 -6.52 -2.68 -5.47
C ALA A 126 -7.30 -2.27 -6.72
N VAL A 127 -6.82 -2.63 -7.92
CA VAL A 127 -7.56 -2.41 -9.19
C VAL A 127 -8.89 -3.16 -9.19
N LEU A 128 -8.89 -4.45 -8.82
CA LEU A 128 -10.08 -5.30 -8.84
C LEU A 128 -11.16 -4.78 -7.89
N ILE A 129 -10.80 -4.50 -6.63
CA ILE A 129 -11.73 -4.00 -5.60
C ILE A 129 -12.31 -2.65 -6.04
N THR A 130 -11.45 -1.76 -6.53
CA THR A 130 -11.87 -0.47 -7.07
C THR A 130 -12.85 -0.64 -8.23
N HIS A 131 -12.59 -1.58 -9.16
CA HIS A 131 -13.48 -1.84 -10.29
C HIS A 131 -14.85 -2.35 -9.86
N VAL A 132 -14.86 -3.36 -9.00
CA VAL A 132 -16.10 -4.03 -8.55
C VAL A 132 -16.95 -3.04 -7.76
N ILE A 133 -16.37 -2.31 -6.81
CA ILE A 133 -17.12 -1.42 -5.92
C ILE A 133 -17.59 -0.16 -6.67
N ILE A 134 -16.72 0.49 -7.44
CA ILE A 134 -17.13 1.69 -8.21
C ILE A 134 -18.08 1.31 -9.33
N GLY A 135 -17.87 0.15 -9.97
CA GLY A 135 -18.78 -0.39 -10.98
C GLY A 135 -20.20 -0.51 -10.45
N ARG A 136 -20.38 -1.08 -9.24
CA ARG A 136 -21.69 -1.17 -8.59
C ARG A 136 -22.37 0.19 -8.43
N PHE A 137 -21.64 1.23 -8.03
CA PHE A 137 -22.23 2.55 -7.86
C PHE A 137 -22.75 3.18 -9.15
N ARG A 138 -22.29 2.75 -10.33
CA ARG A 138 -22.85 3.22 -11.61
C ARG A 138 -24.18 2.56 -11.97
N TYR A 139 -24.45 1.35 -11.47
CA TYR A 139 -25.69 0.61 -11.78
C TYR A 139 -26.81 0.88 -10.77
N GLU A 140 -26.49 1.43 -9.60
CA GLU A 140 -27.45 1.75 -8.53
C GLU A 140 -28.00 3.19 -8.57
N ASN A 141 -27.55 4.04 -9.50
CA ASN A 141 -28.06 5.41 -9.70
C ASN A 141 -28.63 5.57 -11.11
#